data_AF-A0A936H8U6-F1
#
_entry.id   AF-A0A936H8U6-F1
#
_cell.length_a   1.000
_cell.length_b   1.000
_cell.length_c   1.000
_cell.angle_alpha   90.00
_cell.angle_beta   90.00
_cell.angle_gamma   90.00
#
_symmetry.space_group_name_H-M   'P 1'
#
loop_
_entity.id
_entity.type
_entity.pdbx_description
1 polymer ?
#
loop_
_entity_poly.entity_id
_entity_poly.type
_entity_poly.pdbx_seq_one_letter_code
_entity_poly.pdbx_strand_id
1 'polypeptide(L)'
;MWLQPIYELVMEEAIALGRVTAPDFYANKYAWLKSRWVFAGRGWVDPVKEATAAKLRLDANISTLELENAEQGLDWEDVLEQRARESAQLESLGLPASAAASAPADKQDTTDD
;
A
#
# COMPACT_ATOMS: atom_id res chain seq x y z
N MET A 1 -5.38 -12.76 15.00
CA MET A 1 -4.06 -12.65 14.34
C MET A 1 -2.97 -12.94 15.37
N TRP A 2 -2.12 -13.93 15.17
CA TRP A 2 -1.16 -14.44 16.18
C TRP A 2 -0.14 -13.40 16.68
N LEU A 3 0.17 -12.37 15.87
CA LEU A 3 1.15 -11.33 16.20
C LEU A 3 0.61 -10.23 17.13
N GLN A 4 -0.71 -10.05 17.18
CA GLN A 4 -1.35 -9.01 17.99
C GLN A 4 -0.98 -9.07 19.48
N PRO A 5 -1.11 -10.21 20.19
CA PRO A 5 -0.75 -10.27 21.62
C PRO A 5 0.75 -9.98 21.87
N ILE A 6 1.62 -10.31 20.92
CA ILE A 6 3.06 -10.02 21.03
C ILE A 6 3.30 -8.51 20.91
N TYR A 7 2.68 -7.87 19.92
CA TYR A 7 2.77 -6.41 19.73
C TYR A 7 2.20 -5.64 20.92
N GLU A 8 1.04 -6.04 21.44
CA GLU A 8 0.46 -5.41 22.63
C GLU A 8 1.43 -5.45 23.81
N LEU A 9 2.06 -6.60 24.07
CA LEU A 9 3.00 -6.76 25.19
C LEU A 9 4.26 -5.90 25.02
N VAL A 10 4.82 -5.84 23.80
CA VAL A 10 5.98 -4.98 23.49
C VAL A 10 5.62 -3.50 23.65
N MET A 11 4.43 -3.08 23.21
CA MET A 11 3.97 -1.69 23.34
C MET A 11 3.72 -1.33 24.81
N GLU A 12 3.11 -2.23 25.58
CA GLU A 12 2.93 -2.05 27.03
C GLU A 12 4.28 -1.89 27.75
N GLU A 13 5.27 -2.73 27.42
CA GLU A 13 6.62 -2.62 27.97
C GLU A 13 7.31 -1.30 27.56
N ALA A 14 7.17 -0.88 26.29
CA ALA A 14 7.75 0.37 25.80
C ALA A 14 7.17 1.60 26.51
N ILE A 15 5.88 1.57 26.84
CA ILE A 15 5.20 2.63 27.60
C ILE A 15 5.64 2.58 29.07
N ALA A 16 5.72 1.39 29.68
CA ALA A 16 6.19 1.23 31.06
C ALA A 16 7.64 1.72 31.25
N LEU A 17 8.49 1.52 30.25
CA LEU A 17 9.87 2.02 30.22
C LEU A 17 9.97 3.51 29.86
N GLY A 18 8.85 4.20 29.58
CA GLY A 18 8.82 5.62 29.25
C GLY A 18 9.37 5.96 27.85
N ARG A 19 9.55 4.98 26.97
CA ARG A 19 9.99 5.22 25.57
C ARG A 19 8.89 5.83 24.71
N VAL A 20 7.63 5.51 25.05
CA VAL A 20 6.44 6.04 24.39
C VAL A 20 5.61 6.77 25.43
N THR A 21 5.33 8.05 25.18
CA THR A 21 4.43 8.83 26.06
C THR A 21 2.99 8.59 25.62
N ALA A 22 2.26 7.76 26.37
CA ALA A 22 0.86 7.44 26.10
C ALA A 22 -0.03 7.84 27.29
N PRO A 23 -0.58 9.07 27.32
CA PRO A 23 -1.56 9.47 28.33
C PRO A 23 -2.81 8.60 28.25
N ASP A 24 -3.34 8.20 29.40
CA ASP A 24 -4.53 7.37 29.54
C ASP A 24 -4.50 6.08 28.69
N PHE A 25 -3.32 5.46 28.57
CA PHE A 25 -3.12 4.25 27.77
C PHE A 25 -4.16 3.16 28.06
N TYR A 26 -4.42 2.86 29.34
CA TYR A 26 -5.40 1.83 29.71
C TYR A 26 -6.85 2.20 29.37
N ALA A 27 -7.19 3.49 29.33
CA ALA A 27 -8.51 3.94 28.93
C ALA A 27 -8.68 3.91 27.41
N ASN A 28 -7.62 4.17 26.65
CA ASN A 28 -7.61 4.25 25.19
C ASN A 28 -6.76 3.16 24.53
N LYS A 29 -6.72 1.96 25.12
CA LYS A 29 -5.84 0.85 24.68
C LYS A 29 -6.01 0.54 23.20
N TYR A 30 -7.24 0.57 22.70
CA TYR A 30 -7.56 0.33 21.29
C TYR A 30 -6.96 1.36 20.33
N ALA A 31 -6.90 2.64 20.71
CA ALA A 31 -6.36 3.69 19.85
C ALA A 31 -4.83 3.57 19.71
N TRP A 32 -4.16 3.25 20.83
CA TRP A 32 -2.71 3.13 20.89
C TRP A 32 -2.17 1.84 20.26
N LEU A 33 -2.95 0.76 20.31
CA LEU A 33 -2.52 -0.56 19.84
C LEU A 33 -3.06 -0.93 18.46
N LYS A 34 -3.83 -0.03 17.83
CA LYS A 34 -4.30 -0.23 16.46
C LYS A 34 -3.10 -0.37 15.53
N SER A 35 -2.92 -1.58 15.04
CA SER A 35 -1.86 -1.96 14.12
C SER A 35 -2.46 -2.64 12.90
N ARG A 36 -1.90 -2.36 11.72
CA ARG A 36 -2.16 -3.14 10.51
C ARG A 36 -0.87 -3.86 10.15
N TRP A 37 -1.02 -5.11 9.78
CA TRP A 37 0.09 -5.98 9.44
C TRP A 37 0.09 -6.20 7.95
N VAL A 38 1.20 -5.86 7.32
CA VAL A 38 1.44 -6.09 5.89
C VAL A 38 2.39 -7.28 5.80
N PHE A 39 1.95 -8.35 5.14
CA PHE A 39 2.77 -9.54 4.91
C PHE A 39 3.37 -9.50 3.51
N ALA A 40 4.27 -10.44 3.21
CA ALA A 40 4.81 -10.58 1.87
C ALA A 40 3.68 -10.67 0.82
N GLY A 41 3.85 -9.94 -0.28
CA GLY A 41 2.84 -9.82 -1.33
C GLY A 41 2.39 -11.17 -1.86
N ARG A 42 1.11 -11.25 -2.18
CA ARG A 42 0.57 -12.45 -2.82
C ARG A 42 1.16 -12.59 -4.23
N GLY A 43 1.54 -13.81 -4.60
CA GLY A 43 1.90 -14.12 -5.99
C GLY A 43 0.72 -13.89 -6.92
N TRP A 44 1.01 -13.43 -8.13
CA TRP A 44 -0.01 -13.10 -9.13
C TRP A 44 -0.40 -14.35 -9.90
N VAL A 45 -1.71 -14.54 -10.15
CA VAL A 45 -2.19 -15.64 -10.99
C VAL A 45 -2.29 -15.18 -12.45
N ASP A 46 -2.83 -13.99 -12.67
CA ASP A 46 -2.89 -13.33 -13.99
C ASP A 46 -2.44 -11.87 -13.84
N PRO A 47 -1.19 -11.53 -14.22
CA PRO A 47 -0.62 -10.22 -13.97
C PRO A 47 -1.39 -9.07 -14.62
N VAL A 48 -2.00 -9.31 -15.78
CA VAL A 48 -2.66 -8.24 -16.54
C VAL A 48 -4.05 -7.96 -15.97
N LYS A 49 -4.80 -9.01 -15.64
CA LYS A 49 -6.16 -8.84 -15.09
C LYS A 49 -6.14 -8.25 -13.68
N GLU A 50 -5.21 -8.69 -12.84
CA GLU A 50 -5.09 -8.15 -11.48
C GLU A 50 -4.66 -6.68 -11.48
N ALA A 51 -3.74 -6.27 -12.36
CA ALA A 51 -3.35 -4.86 -12.52
C ALA A 51 -4.52 -4.00 -13.05
N THR A 52 -5.28 -4.52 -14.01
CA THR A 52 -6.47 -3.84 -14.54
C THR A 52 -7.55 -3.70 -13.47
N ALA A 53 -7.76 -4.74 -12.67
CA ALA A 53 -8.70 -4.72 -11.55
C ALA A 53 -8.26 -3.73 -10.46
N ALA A 54 -6.96 -3.65 -10.15
CA ALA A 54 -6.43 -2.67 -9.20
C ALA A 54 -6.64 -1.23 -9.69
N LYS A 55 -6.38 -0.95 -10.97
CA LYS A 55 -6.68 0.35 -11.57
C LYS A 55 -8.17 0.68 -11.49
N LEU A 56 -9.04 -0.26 -11.85
CA LEU A 56 -10.49 -0.06 -11.77
C LEU A 56 -10.98 0.19 -10.34
N ARG A 57 -10.40 -0.50 -9.35
CA ARG A 57 -10.72 -0.31 -7.92
C ARG A 57 -10.34 1.08 -7.42
N LEU A 58 -9.19 1.60 -7.85
CA LEU A 58 -8.72 2.94 -7.53
C LEU A 58 -9.57 4.01 -8.23
N ASP A 59 -9.84 3.84 -9.53
CA ASP A 59 -10.65 4.76 -10.33
C ASP A 59 -12.10 4.83 -9.83
N ALA A 60 -12.64 3.72 -9.32
CA ALA A 60 -13.98 3.66 -8.71
C ALA A 60 -14.03 4.15 -7.25
N ASN A 61 -12.91 4.61 -6.67
CA ASN A 61 -12.79 5.01 -5.26
C ASN A 61 -13.22 3.93 -4.24
N ILE A 62 -13.15 2.65 -4.63
CA ILE A 62 -13.48 1.53 -3.75
C ILE A 62 -12.26 1.13 -2.90
N SER A 63 -11.05 1.34 -3.42
CA SER A 63 -9.79 0.99 -2.76
C SER A 63 -8.89 2.20 -2.59
N THR A 64 -7.87 2.07 -1.75
CA THR A 64 -6.84 3.09 -1.51
C THR A 64 -5.48 2.57 -1.98
N LEU A 65 -4.55 3.49 -2.29
CA LEU A 65 -3.17 3.12 -2.60
C LEU A 65 -2.54 2.28 -1.48
N GLU A 66 -2.91 2.57 -0.25
CA GLU A 66 -2.46 1.83 0.93
C GLU A 66 -2.93 0.37 0.92
N LEU A 67 -4.19 0.11 0.55
CA LEU A 67 -4.72 -1.25 0.47
C LEU A 67 -4.11 -2.06 -0.69
N GLU A 68 -3.98 -1.43 -1.86
CA GLU A 68 -3.40 -2.09 -3.04
C GLU A 68 -1.91 -2.41 -2.85
N ASN A 69 -1.12 -1.49 -2.27
CA ASN A 69 0.28 -1.75 -1.96
C ASN A 69 0.42 -2.78 -0.83
N ALA A 70 -0.45 -2.74 0.18
CA ALA A 70 -0.44 -3.73 1.25
C ALA A 70 -0.73 -5.17 0.75
N GLU A 71 -1.58 -5.33 -0.27
CA GLU A 71 -1.83 -6.64 -0.91
C GLU A 71 -0.56 -7.18 -1.60
N GLN A 72 0.31 -6.28 -2.07
CA GLN A 72 1.62 -6.58 -2.65
C GLN A 72 2.74 -6.63 -1.61
N GLY A 73 2.43 -6.42 -0.33
CA GLY A 73 3.42 -6.42 0.75
C GLY A 73 4.33 -5.20 0.77
N LEU A 74 3.94 -4.13 0.09
CA LEU A 74 4.68 -2.88 -0.01
C LEU A 74 4.01 -1.83 0.88
N ASP A 75 4.82 -0.89 1.38
CA ASP A 75 4.30 0.33 1.97
C ASP A 75 4.08 1.41 0.90
N TRP A 76 2.97 2.11 1.00
CA TRP A 76 2.56 3.07 -0.02
C TRP A 76 3.35 4.38 0.05
N GLU A 77 3.80 4.80 1.25
CA GLU A 77 4.60 6.01 1.42
C GLU A 77 5.98 5.81 0.80
N ASP A 78 6.62 4.67 1.06
CA ASP A 78 7.88 4.28 0.44
C ASP A 78 7.80 4.25 -1.09
N VAL A 79 6.72 3.67 -1.64
CA VAL A 79 6.51 3.61 -3.09
C VAL A 79 6.35 5.01 -3.69
N LEU A 80 5.61 5.91 -3.02
CA LEU A 80 5.45 7.28 -3.51
C LEU A 80 6.73 8.09 -3.43
N GLU A 81 7.48 7.97 -2.33
CA GLU A 81 8.76 8.64 -2.19
C GLU A 81 9.74 8.17 -3.26
N GLN A 82 9.81 6.86 -3.49
CA GLN A 82 10.64 6.29 -4.53
C GLN A 82 10.22 6.75 -5.93
N ARG A 83 8.93 6.78 -6.24
CA ARG A 83 8.41 7.33 -7.50
C ARG A 83 8.77 8.80 -7.69
N ALA A 84 8.74 9.60 -6.62
CA ALA A 84 9.12 11.02 -6.68
C ALA A 84 10.62 11.18 -7.00
N ARG A 85 11.48 10.37 -6.37
CA ARG A 85 12.92 10.36 -6.67
C ARG A 85 13.18 9.92 -8.11
N GLU A 86 12.50 8.88 -8.58
CA GLU A 86 12.62 8.39 -9.95
C GLU A 86 12.17 9.44 -10.97
N SER A 87 11.07 10.14 -10.71
CA SER A 87 10.58 11.23 -11.58
C SER A 87 11.60 12.37 -11.66
N ALA A 88 12.15 12.81 -10.52
CA ALA A 88 13.16 13.85 -10.49
C ALA A 88 14.45 13.44 -11.23
N GLN A 89 14.83 12.16 -11.10
CA GLN A 89 15.99 11.62 -11.80
C GLN A 89 15.75 11.50 -13.31
N LEU A 90 14.57 11.05 -13.73
CA LEU A 90 14.18 10.99 -15.15
C LEU A 90 14.22 12.38 -15.80
N GLU A 91 13.68 13.39 -15.12
CA GLU A 91 13.74 14.79 -15.55
C GLU A 91 15.19 15.29 -15.68
N SER A 92 16.04 14.98 -14.69
CA SER A 92 17.45 15.37 -14.73
C SER A 92 18.24 14.75 -15.88
N LEU A 93 17.85 13.54 -16.30
CA LEU A 93 18.47 12.79 -17.39
C LEU A 93 17.86 13.10 -18.76
N GLY A 94 16.81 13.93 -18.82
CA GLY A 94 16.08 14.23 -20.05
C GLY A 94 15.37 13.01 -20.66
N LEU A 95 15.10 11.99 -19.85
CA LEU A 95 14.37 10.80 -20.27
C LEU A 95 12.87 11.07 -20.15
N PRO A 96 12.04 10.59 -21.09
CA PRO A 96 10.60 10.79 -21.01
C PRO A 96 10.06 10.13 -19.74
N ALA A 97 9.36 10.91 -18.92
CA ALA A 97 8.53 10.36 -17.84
C ALA A 97 7.53 9.38 -18.46
N SER A 98 7.38 8.21 -17.85
CA SER A 98 6.64 7.05 -18.37
C SER A 98 5.39 7.46 -19.19
N ALA A 99 5.40 7.08 -20.48
CA ALA A 99 4.44 7.50 -21.50
C ALA A 99 3.08 6.77 -21.39
N ALA A 100 2.45 6.75 -20.22
CA ALA A 100 1.10 6.22 -20.05
C ALA A 100 -0.01 7.23 -20.44
N ALA A 101 0.35 8.44 -20.90
CA ALA A 101 -0.60 9.47 -21.30
C ALA A 101 -0.93 9.48 -22.82
N SER A 102 -0.43 8.54 -23.61
CA SER A 102 -0.72 8.51 -25.06
C SER A 102 -0.78 7.10 -25.65
N ALA A 103 -1.83 6.35 -25.36
CA ALA A 103 -2.29 5.27 -26.24
C ALA A 103 -3.82 5.08 -26.07
N PRO A 104 -4.63 5.21 -27.14
CA PRO A 104 -6.07 4.96 -27.07
C PRO A 104 -6.31 3.46 -26.87
N ALA A 105 -7.29 3.15 -26.01
CA ALA A 105 -7.71 1.79 -25.68
C ALA A 105 -8.14 1.02 -26.96
N ASP A 106 -7.41 -0.06 -27.26
CA ASP A 106 -7.82 -1.01 -28.29
C ASP A 106 -8.92 -1.92 -27.75
N LYS A 107 -9.93 -2.15 -28.60
CA LYS A 107 -11.20 -2.80 -28.25
C LYS A 107 -10.99 -4.30 -28.07
N GLN A 108 -11.52 -4.87 -26.98
CA GLN A 108 -11.76 -6.31 -26.91
C GLN A 108 -13.10 -6.60 -27.60
N ASP A 109 -13.04 -7.08 -28.84
CA ASP A 109 -14.16 -7.74 -29.52
C ASP A 109 -14.52 -9.01 -28.74
N THR A 110 -15.72 -9.03 -28.15
CA THR A 110 -16.41 -10.26 -27.76
C THR A 110 -17.38 -10.60 -28.89
N THR A 111 -16.92 -11.33 -29.90
CA THR A 111 -17.79 -12.11 -30.78
C THR A 111 -17.70 -13.55 -30.31
N ASP A 112 -18.63 -13.96 -29.45
CA ASP A 112 -18.98 -15.36 -29.25
C ASP A 112 -20.34 -15.57 -29.95
N ASP A 113 -20.31 -16.28 -31.08
CA ASP A 113 -21.45 -16.96 -31.73
C ASP A 113 -21.67 -18.33 -31.07
#